data_AF-A0A926TCM2-F1
#
_entry.id   AF-A0A926TCM2-F1
#
_cell.length_a   1.000
_cell.length_b   1.000
_cell.length_c   1.000
_cell.angle_alpha   90.00
_cell.angle_beta   90.00
_cell.angle_gamma   90.00
#
_symmetry.space_group_name_H-M   'P 1'
#
loop_
_entity.id
_entity.type
_entity.pdbx_description
1 polymer ?
#
loop_
_entity_poly.entity_id
_entity_poly.type
_entity_poly.pdbx_seq_one_letter_code
_entity_poly.pdbx_strand_id
1 'polypeptide(L)'
;MTSEQQAKAILQAIAAEAQVKFGDDWQADLVRAYCQIEQAETGNEKAIPVNRRGQILRAFSEGNTTLETLCRLAQAVGVEFEMVVTRREVRRIN
;
A
#
# COMPACT_ATOMS: atom_id res chain seq x y z
N MET A 1 -19.34 0.08 6.46
CA MET A 1 -18.00 0.68 6.41
C MET A 1 -17.95 1.66 5.26
N THR A 2 -17.44 2.87 5.49
CA THR A 2 -17.12 3.81 4.41
C THR A 2 -15.85 3.37 3.68
N SER A 3 -15.60 3.90 2.48
CA SER A 3 -14.41 3.59 1.67
C SER A 3 -13.11 3.93 2.42
N GLU A 4 -13.10 5.02 3.17
CA GLU A 4 -11.97 5.43 4.03
C GLU A 4 -11.72 4.42 5.16
N GLN A 5 -12.78 3.90 5.78
CA GLN A 5 -12.65 2.85 6.81
C GLN A 5 -12.09 1.55 6.23
N GLN A 6 -12.43 1.22 4.98
CA GLN A 6 -11.87 0.06 4.27
C GLN A 6 -10.38 0.23 3.98
N ALA A 7 -9.97 1.36 3.40
CA ALA A 7 -8.56 1.64 3.10
C ALA A 7 -7.70 1.59 4.37
N LYS A 8 -8.20 2.18 5.46
CA LYS A 8 -7.54 2.13 6.78
C LYS A 8 -7.41 0.70 7.31
N ALA A 9 -8.45 -0.12 7.20
CA ALA A 9 -8.40 -1.52 7.64
C ALA A 9 -7.39 -2.35 6.84
N ILE A 10 -7.31 -2.14 5.53
CA ILE A 10 -6.32 -2.80 4.66
C ILE A 10 -4.90 -2.39 5.07
N LEU A 11 -4.64 -1.09 5.25
CA LEU A 11 -3.34 -0.61 5.68
C LEU A 11 -2.94 -1.17 7.05
N GLN A 12 -3.88 -1.31 7.98
CA GLN A 12 -3.62 -1.96 9.27
C GLN A 12 -3.26 -3.44 9.12
N ALA A 13 -3.95 -4.18 8.24
CA ALA A 13 -3.60 -5.57 7.95
C ALA A 13 -2.19 -5.66 7.34
N ILE A 14 -1.86 -4.82 6.37
CA ILE A 14 -0.51 -4.75 5.78
C ILE A 14 0.54 -4.43 6.85
N ALA A 15 0.27 -3.50 7.77
CA ALA A 15 1.21 -3.17 8.84
C ALA A 15 1.45 -4.36 9.78
N ALA A 16 0.40 -5.13 10.11
CA ALA A 16 0.53 -6.35 10.90
C ALA A 16 1.39 -7.40 10.19
N GLU A 17 1.16 -7.65 8.90
CA GLU A 17 1.96 -8.57 8.10
C GLU A 17 3.42 -8.09 7.95
N ALA A 18 3.63 -6.78 7.78
CA ALA A 18 4.96 -6.19 7.73
C ALA A 18 5.71 -6.39 9.05
N GLN A 19 5.04 -6.19 10.20
CA GLN A 19 5.62 -6.43 11.52
C GLN A 19 6.00 -7.91 11.70
N VAL A 20 5.17 -8.86 11.25
CA VAL A 20 5.47 -10.29 11.30
C VAL A 20 6.68 -10.64 10.43
N LYS A 21 6.76 -10.07 9.22
CA LYS A 21 7.81 -10.39 8.24
C LYS A 21 9.16 -9.74 8.54
N PHE A 22 9.15 -8.47 8.95
CA PHE A 22 10.35 -7.64 9.05
C PHE A 22 10.74 -7.30 10.50
N GLY A 23 9.89 -7.60 11.49
CA GLY A 23 10.16 -7.32 12.90
C GLY A 23 10.05 -5.83 13.25
N ASP A 24 10.84 -5.37 14.21
CA ASP A 24 10.72 -4.03 14.80
C ASP A 24 11.03 -2.89 13.82
N ASP A 25 11.87 -3.16 12.81
CA ASP A 25 12.27 -2.19 11.78
C ASP A 25 11.38 -2.24 10.53
N TRP A 26 10.19 -2.85 10.62
CA TRP A 26 9.34 -3.13 9.46
C TRP A 26 9.04 -1.93 8.58
N GLN A 27 8.93 -0.73 9.14
CA GLN A 27 8.65 0.47 8.36
C GLN A 27 9.77 0.77 7.36
N ALA A 28 11.03 0.60 7.74
CA ALA A 28 12.16 0.85 6.87
C ALA A 28 12.23 -0.21 5.76
N ASP A 29 12.03 -1.48 6.11
CA ASP A 29 12.10 -2.59 5.17
C ASP A 29 10.91 -2.66 4.22
N LEU A 30 9.71 -2.33 4.69
CA LEU A 30 8.54 -2.19 3.85
C LEU A 30 8.75 -1.10 2.78
N VAL A 31 9.30 0.05 3.16
CA VAL A 31 9.60 1.13 2.21
C VAL A 31 10.64 0.68 1.19
N ARG A 32 11.68 -0.07 1.60
CA ARG A 32 12.70 -0.63 0.69
C ARG A 32 12.07 -1.62 -0.30
N ALA A 33 11.29 -2.58 0.19
CA ALA A 33 10.63 -3.58 -0.64
C ALA A 33 9.64 -2.94 -1.62
N TYR A 34 8.84 -1.97 -1.15
CA TYR A 34 7.95 -1.18 -2.01
C TYR A 34 8.72 -0.48 -3.14
N CYS A 35 9.85 0.15 -2.82
CA CYS A 35 10.66 0.86 -3.81
C CYS A 35 11.22 -0.10 -4.87
N GLN A 36 11.67 -1.29 -4.47
CA GLN A 36 12.16 -2.32 -5.40
C GLN A 36 11.05 -2.76 -6.37
N ILE A 37 9.83 -2.96 -5.86
CA ILE A 37 8.66 -3.31 -6.69
C ILE A 37 8.31 -2.17 -7.64
N GLU A 38 8.22 -0.93 -7.14
CA GLU A 38 7.89 0.23 -7.99
C GLU A 38 8.93 0.42 -9.10
N GLN A 39 10.22 0.28 -8.79
CA GLN A 39 11.30 0.34 -9.77
C GLN A 39 11.17 -0.76 -10.83
N ALA A 40 10.89 -1.99 -10.41
CA ALA A 40 10.73 -3.13 -11.32
C ALA A 40 9.52 -2.98 -12.25
N GLU A 41 8.39 -2.44 -11.76
CA GLU A 41 7.17 -2.26 -12.55
C GLU A 41 7.22 -1.04 -13.49
N THR A 42 7.81 0.06 -13.03
CA THR A 42 7.71 1.36 -13.72
C THR A 42 9.00 1.79 -14.43
N GLY A 43 10.13 1.15 -14.13
CA GLY A 43 11.46 1.59 -14.56
C GLY A 43 11.93 2.89 -13.90
N ASN A 44 11.19 3.43 -12.92
CA ASN A 44 11.52 4.69 -12.28
C ASN A 44 12.63 4.53 -11.24
N GLU A 45 13.88 4.70 -11.65
CA GLU A 45 15.05 4.63 -10.76
C GLU A 45 15.00 5.60 -9.57
N LYS A 46 14.21 6.68 -9.64
CA LYS A 46 14.05 7.66 -8.55
C LYS A 46 13.10 7.21 -7.45
N ALA A 47 12.43 6.07 -7.60
CA ALA A 47 11.65 5.44 -6.54
C ALA A 47 12.58 4.81 -5.49
N ILE A 48 13.30 5.65 -4.75
CA ILE A 48 14.22 5.26 -3.68
C ILE A 48 13.63 5.56 -2.29
N PRO A 49 14.07 4.85 -1.23
CA PRO A 49 13.46 4.95 0.09
C PRO A 49 13.35 6.37 0.64
N VAL A 50 14.38 7.21 0.46
CA VAL A 50 14.37 8.59 0.95
C VAL A 50 13.25 9.45 0.33
N ASN A 51 12.92 9.20 -0.95
CA ASN A 51 11.88 9.94 -1.66
C ASN A 51 10.47 9.42 -1.31
N ARG A 52 10.33 8.12 -1.03
CA ARG A 52 9.03 7.47 -0.82
C ARG A 52 8.62 7.34 0.65
N ARG A 53 9.57 7.37 1.59
CA ARG A 53 9.30 7.16 3.03
C ARG A 53 8.19 8.07 3.57
N GLY A 54 8.28 9.38 3.33
CA GLY A 54 7.30 10.33 3.84
C GLY A 54 5.89 10.07 3.32
N GLN A 55 5.76 9.76 2.03
CA GLN A 55 4.49 9.42 1.39
C GLN A 55 3.89 8.13 1.98
N ILE A 56 4.70 7.07 2.07
CA ILE A 56 4.24 5.75 2.54
C ILE A 56 3.83 5.80 4.01
N LEU A 57 4.65 6.38 4.88
CA LEU A 57 4.33 6.44 6.31
C LEU A 57 3.10 7.31 6.59
N ARG A 58 2.93 8.40 5.81
CA ARG A 58 1.73 9.22 5.89
C ARG A 58 0.47 8.44 5.50
N ALA A 59 0.55 7.56 4.50
CA ALA A 59 -0.57 6.71 4.14
C ALA A 59 -1.06 5.86 5.31
N PHE A 60 -0.14 5.27 6.09
CA PHE A 60 -0.51 4.50 7.29
C PHE A 60 -1.13 5.37 8.40
N SER A 61 -0.63 6.60 8.60
CA SER A 61 -1.20 7.51 9.61
C SER A 61 -2.58 8.05 9.23
N GLU A 62 -2.76 8.40 7.96
CA GLU A 62 -4.00 9.00 7.46
C GLU A 62 -5.05 7.93 7.08
N GLY A 63 -4.62 6.67 6.88
CA GLY A 63 -5.50 5.59 6.46
C GLY A 63 -5.97 5.74 5.01
N ASN A 64 -5.20 6.44 4.17
CA ASN A 64 -5.58 6.75 2.79
C ASN A 64 -4.38 6.63 1.85
N THR A 65 -4.59 6.01 0.70
CA THR A 65 -3.61 5.93 -0.39
C THR A 65 -4.27 5.45 -1.68
N THR A 66 -3.53 5.43 -2.79
CA THR A 66 -4.02 4.92 -4.07
C THR A 66 -4.08 3.38 -4.08
N LEU A 67 -4.95 2.81 -4.91
CA LEU A 67 -5.04 1.36 -5.09
C LEU A 67 -3.70 0.75 -5.53
N GLU A 68 -2.97 1.41 -6.44
CA GLU A 68 -1.65 0.97 -6.88
C GLU A 68 -0.66 0.87 -5.71
N THR A 69 -0.69 1.85 -4.80
CA THR A 69 0.16 1.84 -3.61
C THR A 69 -0.22 0.68 -2.69
N LEU A 70 -1.52 0.41 -2.49
CA LEU A 70 -1.99 -0.74 -1.71
C LEU A 70 -1.50 -2.06 -2.30
N CYS A 71 -1.62 -2.25 -3.62
CA CYS A 71 -1.18 -3.47 -4.29
C CYS A 71 0.32 -3.70 -4.09
N ARG A 72 1.16 -2.68 -4.28
CA ARG A 72 2.62 -2.80 -4.06
C ARG A 72 2.97 -3.06 -2.61
N LEU A 73 2.27 -2.44 -1.65
CA LEU A 73 2.51 -2.68 -0.23
C LEU A 73 2.10 -4.10 0.18
N ALA A 74 1.00 -4.62 -0.35
CA ALA A 74 0.58 -6.01 -0.16
C ALA A 74 1.64 -6.98 -0.72
N GLN A 75 2.10 -6.74 -1.96
CA GLN A 75 3.15 -7.54 -2.57
C GLN A 75 4.47 -7.46 -1.78
N ALA A 76 4.83 -6.29 -1.24
CA ALA A 76 6.02 -6.11 -0.42
C ALA A 76 6.02 -6.98 0.84
N VAL A 77 4.85 -7.15 1.48
CA VAL A 77 4.70 -8.07 2.62
C VAL A 77 4.46 -9.52 2.18
N GLY A 78 4.24 -9.77 0.90
CA GLY A 78 4.05 -11.13 0.35
C GLY A 78 2.62 -11.64 0.45
N VAL A 79 1.64 -10.73 0.52
CA VAL A 79 0.23 -11.08 0.49
C VAL A 79 -0.41 -10.66 -0.83
N GLU A 80 -1.38 -11.44 -1.29
CA GLU A 80 -2.19 -11.07 -2.45
C GLU A 80 -3.34 -10.16 -2.02
N PHE A 81 -3.53 -9.08 -2.77
CA PHE A 81 -4.65 -8.17 -2.54
C PHE A 81 -5.90 -8.71 -3.26
N GLU A 82 -6.87 -9.21 -2.50
CA GLU A 82 -8.16 -9.65 -3.03
C GLU A 82 -9.26 -8.62 -2.72
N MET A 83 -9.94 -8.13 -3.75
CA MET A 83 -11.06 -7.18 -3.60
C MET A 83 -12.35 -7.79 -4.12
N VAL A 84 -13.29 -8.07 -3.20
CA VAL A 84 -14.63 -8.53 -3.55
C VAL A 84 -15.51 -7.33 -3.92
N VAL A 85 -15.88 -7.24 -5.20
CA VAL A 85 -16.82 -6.20 -5.68
C VAL A 85 -18.25 -6.62 -5.35
N THR A 86 -18.81 -6.04 -4.29
CA THR A 86 -20.18 -6.36 -3.82
C THR A 86 -21.27 -5.54 -4.50
N ARG A 87 -20.94 -4.44 -5.19
CA ARG A 87 -21.88 -3.62 -5.96
C ARG A 87 -21.16 -2.89 -7.10
N ARG A 88 -21.77 -2.88 -8.30
CA ARG A 88 -21.29 -2.10 -9.46
C ARG A 88 -22.39 -1.11 -9.86
N GLU A 89 -22.07 0.18 -9.88
CA GLU A 89 -22.93 1.23 -10.43
C GLU A 89 -22.16 2.01 -11.49
N VAL A 90 -22.79 2.25 -12.64
CA VAL A 90 -22.26 3.10 -13.70
C VAL A 90 -23.20 4.29 -13.84
N ARG A 91 -22.66 5.51 -13.73
CA ARG A 91 -23.42 6.76 -13.94
C ARG A 91 -22.81 7.54 -15.10
N ARG A 92 -23.68 8.14 -15.92
CA ARG A 92 -23.26 9.07 -16.96
C ARG A 92 -22.95 10.42 -16.31
N ILE A 93 -21.85 11.03 -16.73
CA ILE A 93 -21.54 12.43 -16.42
C ILE A 93 -22.36 13.25 -17.42
N ASN A 94 -23.32 14.03 -16.92
CA ASN A 94 -24.09 14.99 -17.72
C ASN A 94 -23.36 16.33 -17.76
#